data_AF-A0A399GPE2-F1
#
_entry.id   AF-A0A399GPE2-F1
#
_cell.length_a   1.000
_cell.length_b   1.000
_cell.length_c   1.000
_cell.angle_alpha   90.00
_cell.angle_beta   90.00
_cell.angle_gamma   90.00
#
_symmetry.space_group_name_H-M   'P 1'
#
loop_
_entity.id
_entity.type
_entity.pdbx_description
1 polymer ?
#
loop_
_entity_poly.entity_id
_entity_poly.type
_entity_poly.pdbx_seq_one_letter_code
_entity_poly.pdbx_strand_id
1 'polypeptide(L)'
;MADALTHAPSRDGRPREDPALPSSRGPLSHAVHHALRTSSELRDAAEETVAVADPWGEDLQLALYLLYELHYRGFAGVDDELEWNPGLLRLRRSLENRYLAALRESVPGTPTADALDGLVAAPDRREPPGLGHHLAHAGTLDQLREYAALRSLYHLKEADPHAWVIPRLTGTAKAAMVAVEFDEFGAGRADGIHARLFADLMDDLDLDSRYGYYVDRASAAMLASVNLMSLFGLHRSLRGALVGHFAHVETTSSPASRRLAAALRRVGAGAAAVRFYTEHVEADAVHEQVVRHQVVEGLLADEPWLEDDVGFGIEATSLVEERFGAEILGHWRAGRSALCDRPAPIGAADEGYPGRVRRPHRRARASVTEGKEPADMPAGSNAKRERQYEHIREGAQEHGASKSRAKEIAARTVNKERARSGESRTASRTSTKDPKSAPERGGQRSHSGAEGPTKDQLYAEARKKNIEGRSGMNKKELRRALGY
;
A
#
# COMPACT_ATOMS: atom_id res chain seq x y z
N MET A 1 37.60 6.18 33.37
CA MET A 1 37.37 6.77 32.04
C MET A 1 36.37 5.90 31.29
N ALA A 2 35.16 5.80 31.84
CA ALA A 2 34.03 5.09 31.28
C ALA A 2 32.83 5.98 31.58
N ASP A 3 32.37 6.71 30.56
CA ASP A 3 31.03 7.28 30.43
C ASP A 3 31.05 8.29 29.28
N ALA A 4 30.38 7.92 28.18
CA ALA A 4 29.76 8.79 27.17
C ALA A 4 29.64 8.04 25.83
N LEU A 5 28.82 7.00 25.77
CA LEU A 5 28.13 6.62 24.53
C LEU A 5 26.68 7.09 24.67
N THR A 6 26.53 8.41 24.63
CA THR A 6 25.24 9.09 24.49
C THR A 6 24.63 8.72 23.15
N HIS A 7 23.35 8.34 23.18
CA HIS A 7 22.49 8.09 22.03
C HIS A 7 22.78 9.04 20.86
N ALA A 8 23.20 8.47 19.73
CA ALA A 8 23.23 9.21 18.49
C ALA A 8 21.78 9.60 18.12
N PRO A 9 21.50 10.88 17.80
CA PRO A 9 20.20 11.26 17.26
C PRO A 9 19.97 10.56 15.92
N SER A 10 18.71 10.20 15.65
CA SER A 10 18.29 9.68 14.34
C SER A 10 18.83 10.57 13.22
N ARG A 11 19.46 9.95 12.22
CA ARG A 11 20.25 10.66 11.19
C ARG A 11 19.45 11.56 10.26
N ASP A 12 18.13 11.60 10.35
CA ASP A 12 17.29 12.48 9.53
C ASP A 12 16.30 13.24 10.41
N GLY A 13 16.55 14.52 10.62
CA GLY A 13 15.61 15.48 11.23
C GLY A 13 14.38 15.78 10.37
N ARG A 14 13.80 14.77 9.72
CA ARG A 14 12.48 14.84 9.08
C ARG A 14 11.47 14.17 10.00
N PRO A 15 10.25 14.71 10.16
CA PRO A 15 9.17 13.93 10.73
C PRO A 15 8.89 12.78 9.76
N ARG A 16 9.46 11.60 10.02
CA ARG A 16 8.91 10.38 9.44
C ARG A 16 7.52 10.22 10.09
N GLU A 17 6.46 10.25 9.31
CA GLU A 17 5.14 9.78 9.77
C GLU A 17 5.17 8.25 9.79
N ASP A 18 6.07 7.69 10.59
CA ASP A 18 6.14 6.26 10.84
C ASP A 18 4.93 5.86 11.71
N PRO A 19 4.43 4.62 11.53
CA PRO A 19 3.27 4.18 12.27
C PRO A 19 3.55 4.19 13.77
N ALA A 20 2.54 4.49 14.56
CA ALA A 20 2.63 4.33 16.01
C ALA A 20 2.73 2.84 16.36
N LEU A 21 3.48 2.53 17.42
CA LEU A 21 3.54 1.18 17.94
C LEU A 21 2.17 0.79 18.57
N PRO A 22 1.50 -0.27 18.09
CA PRO A 22 0.18 -0.68 18.58
C PRO A 22 0.25 -1.30 19.99
N SER A 23 -0.90 -1.35 20.66
CA SER A 23 -1.04 -1.95 21.99
C SER A 23 -0.93 -3.47 21.93
N SER A 24 -0.15 -4.06 22.84
CA SER A 24 0.02 -5.52 22.95
C SER A 24 -1.29 -6.22 23.31
N ARG A 25 -1.48 -7.44 22.78
CA ARG A 25 -2.67 -8.29 22.97
C ARG A 25 -2.44 -9.55 23.80
N GLY A 26 -1.21 -9.76 24.26
CA GLY A 26 -0.84 -10.85 25.15
C GLY A 26 0.65 -10.85 25.45
N PRO A 27 1.16 -11.91 26.11
CA PRO A 27 2.56 -11.98 26.54
C PRO A 27 3.59 -11.85 25.40
N LEU A 28 3.33 -12.41 24.21
CA LEU A 28 4.28 -12.40 23.09
C LEU A 28 4.40 -11.00 22.48
N SER A 29 3.27 -10.42 22.11
CA SER A 29 3.22 -9.06 21.56
C SER A 29 3.67 -8.02 22.58
N HIS A 30 3.45 -8.26 23.88
CA HIS A 30 3.99 -7.42 24.95
C HIS A 30 5.51 -7.49 25.03
N ALA A 31 6.10 -8.69 24.96
CA ALA A 31 7.55 -8.86 24.97
C ALA A 31 8.22 -8.17 23.78
N VAL A 32 7.66 -8.32 22.57
CA VAL A 32 8.13 -7.60 21.37
C VAL A 32 8.00 -6.10 21.56
N HIS A 33 6.82 -5.61 21.94
CA HIS A 33 6.58 -4.18 22.17
C HIS A 33 7.56 -3.59 23.19
N HIS A 34 7.81 -4.28 24.31
CA HIS A 34 8.78 -3.83 25.31
C HIS A 34 10.21 -3.77 24.74
N ALA A 35 10.64 -4.81 24.03
CA ALA A 35 11.97 -4.87 23.42
C ALA A 35 12.17 -3.75 22.39
N LEU A 36 11.16 -3.45 21.56
CA LEU A 36 11.22 -2.37 20.57
C LEU A 36 11.33 -0.97 21.21
N ARG A 37 10.75 -0.77 22.40
CA ARG A 37 10.78 0.54 23.09
C ARG A 37 12.01 0.79 23.94
N THR A 38 12.60 -0.27 24.47
CA THR A 38 13.69 -0.18 25.46
C THR A 38 15.03 -0.62 24.89
N SER A 39 15.04 -1.17 23.68
CA SER A 39 16.18 -1.87 23.09
C SER A 39 16.75 -2.95 24.03
N SER A 40 15.90 -3.51 24.91
CA SER A 40 16.29 -4.53 25.88
C SER A 40 16.40 -5.90 25.21
N GLU A 41 17.27 -6.75 25.75
CA GLU A 41 17.28 -8.16 25.37
C GLU A 41 15.93 -8.84 25.69
N LEU A 42 15.44 -9.67 24.76
CA LEU A 42 14.29 -10.52 24.99
C LEU A 42 14.66 -11.58 26.03
N ARG A 43 13.78 -11.82 27.00
CA ARG A 43 13.97 -12.88 28.01
C ARG A 43 13.62 -14.25 27.44
N ASP A 44 14.33 -15.29 27.91
CA ASP A 44 14.13 -16.71 27.51
C ASP A 44 12.69 -17.23 27.69
N ALA A 45 11.91 -16.61 28.59
CA ALA A 45 10.50 -16.93 28.83
C ALA A 45 9.59 -16.85 27.56
N ALA A 46 10.08 -16.23 26.48
CA ALA A 46 9.37 -16.19 25.22
C ALA A 46 9.25 -17.57 24.54
N GLU A 47 10.24 -18.46 24.65
CA GLU A 47 10.21 -19.74 23.91
C GLU A 47 9.10 -20.70 24.40
N GLU A 48 8.95 -20.85 25.71
CA GLU A 48 7.86 -21.65 26.31
C GLU A 48 6.49 -21.08 25.95
N THR A 49 6.39 -19.74 25.93
CA THR A 49 5.16 -19.04 25.54
C THR A 49 4.81 -19.31 24.08
N VAL A 50 5.79 -19.31 23.17
CA VAL A 50 5.57 -19.62 21.75
C VAL A 50 5.08 -21.05 21.55
N ALA A 51 5.62 -22.02 22.31
CA ALA A 51 5.28 -23.43 22.14
C ALA A 51 3.79 -23.73 22.37
N VAL A 52 3.15 -23.00 23.30
CA VAL A 52 1.73 -23.17 23.65
C VAL A 52 0.81 -22.13 23.00
N ALA A 53 1.37 -21.16 22.28
CA ALA A 53 0.58 -20.11 21.63
C ALA A 53 -0.30 -20.68 20.49
N ASP A 54 -1.50 -20.10 20.36
CA ASP A 54 -2.37 -20.33 19.21
C ASP A 54 -1.74 -19.69 17.96
N PRO A 55 -1.40 -20.48 16.92
CA PRO A 55 -0.85 -19.95 15.67
C PRO A 55 -1.80 -18.99 14.94
N TRP A 56 -3.10 -19.01 15.23
CA TRP A 56 -4.10 -18.13 14.64
C TRP A 56 -4.51 -16.98 15.58
N GLY A 57 -3.98 -16.96 16.81
CA GLY A 57 -4.41 -16.04 17.86
C GLY A 57 -3.87 -14.62 17.70
N GLU A 58 -4.58 -13.66 18.27
CA GLU A 58 -4.24 -12.23 18.20
C GLU A 58 -2.83 -11.91 18.73
N ASP A 59 -2.38 -12.57 19.80
CA ASP A 59 -1.09 -12.30 20.42
C ASP A 59 0.09 -12.69 19.52
N LEU A 60 0.07 -13.92 18.98
CA LEU A 60 1.11 -14.42 18.08
C LEU A 60 1.12 -13.64 16.77
N GLN A 61 -0.05 -13.39 16.17
CA GLN A 61 -0.15 -12.69 14.89
C GLN A 61 0.24 -11.21 15.01
N LEU A 62 -0.09 -10.54 16.13
CA LEU A 62 0.40 -9.19 16.36
C LEU A 62 1.91 -9.17 16.59
N ALA A 63 2.47 -10.12 17.36
CA ALA A 63 3.91 -10.22 17.57
C ALA A 63 4.68 -10.39 16.24
N LEU A 64 4.18 -11.27 15.35
CA LEU A 64 4.74 -11.43 14.01
C LEU A 64 4.64 -10.13 13.18
N TYR A 65 3.49 -9.47 13.19
CA TYR A 65 3.29 -8.21 12.44
C TYR A 65 4.31 -7.15 12.86
N LEU A 66 4.50 -6.97 14.19
CA LEU A 66 5.49 -6.04 14.73
C LEU A 66 6.92 -6.37 14.28
N LEU A 67 7.29 -7.65 14.25
CA LEU A 67 8.63 -8.11 13.86
C LEU A 67 8.86 -8.01 12.34
N TYR A 68 7.81 -8.13 11.53
CA TYR A 68 7.87 -7.94 10.08
C TYR A 68 7.93 -6.47 9.70
N GLU A 69 7.25 -5.58 10.42
CA GLU A 69 7.22 -4.16 10.07
C GLU A 69 8.59 -3.49 10.17
N LEU A 70 9.52 -4.07 10.94
CA LEU A 70 10.94 -3.66 10.96
C LEU A 70 11.64 -3.80 9.60
N HIS A 71 11.14 -4.65 8.71
CA HIS A 71 11.67 -4.90 7.36
C HIS A 71 10.99 -4.01 6.32
N TYR A 72 10.10 -3.11 6.75
CA TYR A 72 9.39 -2.15 5.90
C TYR A 72 9.59 -0.72 6.43
N ARG A 73 8.60 -0.13 7.12
CA ARG A 73 8.65 1.26 7.60
C ARG A 73 9.04 1.40 9.07
N GLY A 74 9.14 0.29 9.82
CA GLY A 74 9.38 0.31 11.26
C GLY A 74 8.24 1.01 12.03
N PHE A 75 8.57 1.57 13.19
CA PHE A 75 7.61 2.32 14.01
C PHE A 75 8.24 3.60 14.56
N ALA A 76 7.39 4.59 14.83
CA ALA A 76 7.82 5.85 15.41
C ALA A 76 8.54 5.63 16.76
N GLY A 77 9.80 6.06 16.85
CA GLY A 77 10.61 5.96 18.06
C GLY A 77 11.28 4.59 18.30
N VAL A 78 11.23 3.69 17.32
CA VAL A 78 11.98 2.43 17.30
C VAL A 78 13.25 2.62 16.47
N ASP A 79 14.37 2.07 16.93
CA ASP A 79 15.65 2.14 16.23
C ASP A 79 15.64 1.22 14.99
N ASP A 80 16.01 1.78 13.82
CA ASP A 80 16.06 1.07 12.53
C ASP A 80 17.02 -0.15 12.61
N GLU A 81 18.07 -0.12 13.45
CA GLU A 81 19.02 -1.25 13.61
C GLU A 81 18.40 -2.47 14.31
N LEU A 82 17.22 -2.33 14.94
CA LEU A 82 16.51 -3.47 15.54
C LEU A 82 16.01 -4.46 14.50
N GLU A 83 15.95 -4.09 13.21
CA GLU A 83 15.69 -5.00 12.09
C GLU A 83 16.58 -6.26 12.17
N TRP A 84 17.84 -6.08 12.59
CA TRP A 84 18.87 -7.12 12.64
C TRP A 84 19.22 -7.58 14.07
N ASN A 85 18.43 -7.19 15.07
CA ASN A 85 18.67 -7.63 16.44
C ASN A 85 18.57 -9.18 16.55
N PRO A 86 19.61 -9.89 17.01
CA PRO A 86 19.61 -11.35 17.03
C PRO A 86 18.53 -11.97 17.90
N GLY A 87 18.13 -11.31 19.00
CA GLY A 87 17.06 -11.77 19.88
C GLY A 87 15.70 -11.71 19.18
N LEU A 88 15.40 -10.57 18.53
CA LEU A 88 14.15 -10.38 17.78
C LEU A 88 14.06 -11.36 16.61
N LEU A 89 15.16 -11.58 15.88
CA LEU A 89 15.22 -12.56 14.79
C LEU A 89 15.00 -14.00 15.28
N ARG A 90 15.55 -14.36 16.45
CA ARG A 90 15.34 -15.68 17.06
C ARG A 90 13.88 -15.89 17.43
N LEU A 91 13.25 -14.92 18.09
CA LEU A 91 11.83 -14.97 18.45
C LEU A 91 10.96 -15.03 17.20
N ARG A 92 11.22 -14.19 16.19
CA ARG A 92 10.48 -14.21 14.93
C ARG A 92 10.52 -15.60 14.31
N ARG A 93 11.70 -16.22 14.22
CA ARG A 93 11.83 -17.58 13.67
C ARG A 93 10.99 -18.62 14.42
N SER A 94 10.92 -18.54 15.76
CA SER A 94 10.09 -19.46 16.55
C SER A 94 8.59 -19.26 16.27
N LEU A 95 8.13 -18.00 16.18
CA LEU A 95 6.75 -17.67 15.83
C LEU A 95 6.40 -18.10 14.39
N GLU A 96 7.31 -17.84 13.44
CA GLU A 96 7.21 -18.23 12.04
C GLU A 96 7.09 -19.74 11.90
N ASN A 97 7.91 -20.52 12.60
CA ASN A 97 7.84 -21.98 12.57
C ASN A 97 6.47 -22.49 13.05
N ARG A 98 5.92 -21.89 14.11
CA ARG A 98 4.62 -22.26 14.65
C ARG A 98 3.48 -21.93 13.67
N TYR A 99 3.53 -20.75 13.06
CA TYR A 99 2.55 -20.33 12.07
C TYR A 99 2.64 -21.13 10.77
N LEU A 100 3.85 -21.35 10.24
CA LEU A 100 4.10 -22.14 9.03
C LEU A 100 3.68 -23.61 9.20
N ALA A 101 3.92 -24.20 10.38
CA ALA A 101 3.44 -25.55 10.67
C ALA A 101 1.90 -25.61 10.61
N ALA A 102 1.22 -24.64 11.23
CA ALA A 102 -0.24 -24.56 11.21
C ALA A 102 -0.80 -24.37 9.79
N LEU A 103 -0.15 -23.57 8.94
CA LEU A 103 -0.51 -23.41 7.53
C LEU A 103 -0.38 -24.74 6.78
N ARG A 104 0.74 -25.43 6.91
CA ARG A 104 0.99 -26.72 6.24
C ARG A 104 0.05 -27.83 6.69
N GLU A 105 -0.31 -27.86 7.96
CA GLU A 105 -1.28 -28.81 8.51
C GLU A 105 -2.72 -28.53 8.04
N SER A 106 -3.01 -27.30 7.59
CA SER A 106 -4.36 -26.84 7.27
C SER A 106 -4.69 -26.85 5.77
N VAL A 107 -3.74 -27.21 4.90
CA VAL A 107 -3.94 -27.24 3.45
C VAL A 107 -3.75 -28.65 2.89
N PRO A 108 -4.48 -29.04 1.83
CA PRO A 108 -4.47 -30.42 1.36
C PRO A 108 -3.25 -30.80 0.53
N GLY A 109 -2.45 -29.84 0.03
CA GLY A 109 -1.28 -30.11 -0.80
C GLY A 109 -1.65 -30.48 -2.23
N THR A 110 -2.60 -29.76 -2.82
CA THR A 110 -3.08 -29.97 -4.19
C THR A 110 -1.97 -29.62 -5.20
N PRO A 111 -1.81 -30.38 -6.30
CA PRO A 111 -0.90 -30.02 -7.38
C PRO A 111 -1.15 -28.59 -7.90
N THR A 112 -0.08 -27.88 -8.28
CA THR A 112 -0.16 -26.46 -8.68
C THR A 112 -1.18 -26.20 -9.79
N ALA A 113 -1.23 -27.07 -10.81
CA ALA A 113 -2.16 -26.91 -11.93
C ALA A 113 -3.63 -26.95 -11.46
N ASP A 114 -3.97 -27.93 -10.62
CA ASP A 114 -5.30 -28.09 -10.05
C ASP A 114 -5.65 -26.94 -9.10
N ALA A 115 -4.67 -26.46 -8.30
CA ALA A 115 -4.85 -25.32 -7.42
C ALA A 115 -5.16 -24.04 -8.21
N LEU A 116 -4.46 -23.77 -9.32
CA LEU A 116 -4.72 -22.63 -10.20
C LEU A 116 -6.08 -22.73 -10.90
N ASP A 117 -6.44 -23.91 -11.39
CA ASP A 117 -7.73 -24.12 -12.04
C ASP A 117 -8.90 -23.95 -11.05
N GLY A 118 -8.70 -24.33 -9.79
CA GLY A 118 -9.63 -24.09 -8.70
C GLY A 118 -9.95 -22.61 -8.45
N LEU A 119 -9.01 -21.69 -8.69
CA LEU A 119 -9.23 -20.24 -8.48
C LEU A 119 -10.20 -19.63 -9.49
N VAL A 120 -10.23 -20.16 -10.71
CA VAL A 120 -11.09 -19.67 -11.81
C VAL A 120 -12.42 -20.42 -11.83
N ALA A 121 -12.54 -21.52 -11.08
CA ALA A 121 -13.76 -22.29 -10.98
C ALA A 121 -14.91 -21.43 -10.41
N ALA A 122 -16.10 -21.57 -11.00
CA ALA A 122 -17.28 -20.91 -10.47
C ALA A 122 -17.61 -21.49 -9.09
N PRO A 123 -17.84 -20.66 -8.05
CA PRO A 123 -18.20 -21.15 -6.73
C PRO A 123 -19.51 -21.95 -6.79
N ASP A 124 -19.64 -22.99 -5.95
CA ASP A 124 -20.86 -23.78 -5.87
C ASP A 124 -22.03 -22.86 -5.47
N ARG A 125 -23.12 -22.93 -6.25
CA ARG A 125 -24.34 -22.15 -5.99
C ARG A 125 -25.00 -22.49 -4.65
N ARG A 126 -24.64 -23.62 -4.02
CA ARG A 126 -25.14 -24.04 -2.72
C ARG A 126 -24.42 -23.38 -1.55
N GLU A 127 -23.24 -22.81 -1.76
CA GLU A 127 -22.47 -22.16 -0.71
C GLU A 127 -22.99 -20.75 -0.42
N PRO A 128 -22.94 -20.31 0.85
CA PRO A 128 -23.32 -18.94 1.18
C PRO A 128 -22.39 -17.94 0.46
N PRO A 129 -22.92 -16.78 0.04
CA PRO A 129 -22.12 -15.81 -0.69
C PRO A 129 -20.93 -15.33 0.15
N GLY A 130 -19.73 -15.43 -0.44
CA GLY A 130 -18.48 -14.94 0.16
C GLY A 130 -18.44 -13.42 0.32
N LEU A 131 -17.41 -12.92 0.99
CA LEU A 131 -17.29 -11.52 1.41
C LEU A 131 -17.49 -10.52 0.25
N GLY A 132 -16.83 -10.73 -0.88
CA GLY A 132 -16.99 -9.88 -2.06
C GLY A 132 -18.41 -9.90 -2.65
N HIS A 133 -19.11 -11.03 -2.58
CA HIS A 133 -20.51 -11.12 -3.01
C HIS A 133 -21.45 -10.38 -2.07
N HIS A 134 -21.25 -10.52 -0.75
CA HIS A 134 -21.99 -9.77 0.26
C HIS A 134 -21.82 -8.26 0.04
N LEU A 135 -20.58 -7.78 -0.08
CA LEU A 135 -20.29 -6.36 -0.29
C LEU A 135 -20.94 -5.81 -1.57
N ALA A 136 -20.88 -6.57 -2.67
CA ALA A 136 -21.50 -6.16 -3.94
C ALA A 136 -23.02 -5.95 -3.83
N HIS A 137 -23.73 -6.88 -3.17
CA HIS A 137 -25.21 -6.91 -3.21
C HIS A 137 -25.87 -6.28 -1.98
N ALA A 138 -25.31 -6.48 -0.79
CA ALA A 138 -25.91 -6.13 0.49
C ALA A 138 -25.01 -5.26 1.39
N GLY A 139 -23.76 -5.03 0.99
CA GLY A 139 -22.80 -4.22 1.76
C GLY A 139 -23.31 -2.81 2.05
N THR A 140 -23.14 -2.33 3.28
CA THR A 140 -23.38 -0.93 3.64
C THR A 140 -22.12 -0.09 3.45
N LEU A 141 -22.26 1.24 3.45
CA LEU A 141 -21.10 2.14 3.43
C LEU A 141 -20.18 1.90 4.64
N ASP A 142 -20.75 1.66 5.82
CA ASP A 142 -19.97 1.39 7.03
C ASP A 142 -19.21 0.05 6.92
N GLN A 143 -19.80 -0.98 6.31
CA GLN A 143 -19.09 -2.24 6.04
C GLN A 143 -17.96 -2.07 5.03
N LEU A 144 -18.15 -1.25 3.99
CA LEU A 144 -17.08 -0.91 3.04
C LEU A 144 -15.96 -0.11 3.71
N ARG A 145 -16.29 0.79 4.63
CA ARG A 145 -15.33 1.52 5.47
C ARG A 145 -14.52 0.58 6.37
N GLU A 146 -15.18 -0.35 7.06
CA GLU A 146 -14.51 -1.35 7.89
C GLU A 146 -13.60 -2.26 7.06
N TYR A 147 -14.08 -2.70 5.90
CA TYR A 147 -13.30 -3.50 4.95
C TYR A 147 -12.05 -2.77 4.49
N ALA A 148 -12.17 -1.52 4.04
CA ALA A 148 -11.03 -0.71 3.61
C ALA A 148 -10.04 -0.44 4.76
N ALA A 149 -10.55 -0.17 5.97
CA ALA A 149 -9.72 0.02 7.15
C ALA A 149 -8.91 -1.24 7.51
N LEU A 150 -9.50 -2.44 7.46
CA LEU A 150 -8.80 -3.70 7.70
C LEU A 150 -7.77 -3.98 6.59
N ARG A 151 -8.17 -3.79 5.34
CA ARG A 151 -7.32 -3.99 4.16
C ARG A 151 -6.16 -3.00 4.07
N SER A 152 -6.22 -1.87 4.75
CA SER A 152 -5.14 -0.86 4.79
C SER A 152 -3.81 -1.40 5.33
N LEU A 153 -3.84 -2.47 6.14
CA LEU A 153 -2.63 -3.08 6.70
C LEU A 153 -1.70 -3.67 5.62
N TYR A 154 -2.27 -4.07 4.48
CA TYR A 154 -1.53 -4.51 3.31
C TYR A 154 -1.52 -3.42 2.23
N HIS A 155 -2.68 -2.93 1.79
CA HIS A 155 -2.73 -2.11 0.58
C HIS A 155 -1.98 -0.78 0.70
N LEU A 156 -1.73 -0.24 1.90
CA LEU A 156 -0.87 0.94 2.06
C LEU A 156 0.64 0.64 1.90
N LYS A 157 1.03 -0.61 1.66
CA LYS A 157 2.37 -1.07 1.23
C LYS A 157 2.30 -2.06 0.06
N GLU A 158 1.26 -2.00 -0.74
CA GLU A 158 1.21 -2.75 -2.00
C GLU A 158 2.24 -2.15 -3.00
N ALA A 159 3.16 -2.92 -3.60
CA ALA A 159 3.36 -4.39 -3.62
C ALA A 159 4.64 -4.85 -2.86
N ASP A 160 5.04 -4.12 -1.81
CA ASP A 160 6.33 -4.30 -1.12
C ASP A 160 6.67 -5.75 -0.71
N PRO A 161 5.74 -6.58 -0.17
CA PRO A 161 6.07 -7.95 0.19
C PRO A 161 6.46 -8.85 -0.99
N HIS A 162 5.92 -8.57 -2.18
CA HIS A 162 6.19 -9.34 -3.41
C HIS A 162 7.56 -8.99 -3.99
N ALA A 163 8.01 -7.74 -3.84
CA ALA A 163 9.33 -7.28 -4.29
C ALA A 163 10.50 -8.11 -3.72
N TRP A 164 10.33 -8.71 -2.53
CA TRP A 164 11.35 -9.59 -1.92
C TRP A 164 11.68 -10.84 -2.75
N VAL A 165 10.79 -11.26 -3.66
CA VAL A 165 11.05 -12.40 -4.55
C VAL A 165 11.98 -12.04 -5.70
N ILE A 166 12.02 -10.77 -6.13
CA ILE A 166 12.74 -10.32 -7.33
C ILE A 166 14.23 -10.71 -7.28
N PRO A 167 14.98 -10.53 -6.17
CA PRO A 167 16.38 -10.94 -6.10
C PRO A 167 16.58 -12.47 -6.23
N ARG A 168 15.54 -13.26 -5.98
CA ARG A 168 15.57 -14.73 -5.90
C ARG A 168 15.14 -15.42 -7.19
N LEU A 169 14.52 -14.69 -8.11
CA LEU A 169 14.12 -15.18 -9.43
C LEU A 169 15.21 -14.92 -10.47
N THR A 170 15.23 -15.77 -11.50
CA THR A 170 16.03 -15.62 -12.72
C THR A 170 15.15 -15.79 -13.97
N GLY A 171 15.72 -15.59 -15.16
CA GLY A 171 15.07 -15.93 -16.42
C GLY A 171 13.74 -15.19 -16.68
N THR A 172 12.83 -15.89 -17.35
CA THR A 172 11.50 -15.40 -17.73
C THR A 172 10.69 -14.98 -16.51
N ALA A 173 10.71 -15.79 -15.44
CA ALA A 173 9.97 -15.51 -14.22
C ALA A 173 10.37 -14.16 -13.60
N LYS A 174 11.66 -13.85 -13.56
CA LYS A 174 12.15 -12.57 -13.05
C LYS A 174 11.68 -11.40 -13.90
N ALA A 175 11.81 -11.51 -15.22
CA ALA A 175 11.45 -10.44 -16.14
C ALA A 175 9.95 -10.12 -16.08
N ALA A 176 9.11 -11.16 -16.02
CA ALA A 176 7.67 -11.04 -15.89
C ALA A 176 7.25 -10.47 -14.53
N MET A 177 7.82 -10.97 -13.43
CA MET A 177 7.56 -10.44 -12.08
C MET A 177 7.86 -8.94 -12.00
N VAL A 178 9.01 -8.51 -12.51
CA VAL A 178 9.39 -7.08 -12.51
C VAL A 178 8.46 -6.24 -13.38
N ALA A 179 7.91 -6.79 -14.47
CA ALA A 179 6.98 -6.06 -15.32
C ALA A 179 5.65 -5.78 -14.60
N VAL A 180 5.12 -6.77 -13.86
CA VAL A 180 3.92 -6.59 -13.04
C VAL A 180 4.19 -5.62 -11.89
N GLU A 181 5.25 -5.85 -11.11
CA GLU A 181 5.66 -4.95 -10.02
C GLU A 181 5.88 -3.51 -10.48
N PHE A 182 6.44 -3.31 -11.68
CA PHE A 182 6.60 -1.97 -12.24
C PHE A 182 5.26 -1.24 -12.43
N ASP A 183 4.20 -1.96 -12.82
CA ASP A 183 2.86 -1.40 -12.94
C ASP A 183 2.24 -1.10 -11.57
N GLU A 184 2.36 -2.03 -10.60
CA GLU A 184 1.94 -1.84 -9.19
C GLU A 184 2.58 -0.60 -8.55
N PHE A 185 3.87 -0.36 -8.87
CA PHE A 185 4.60 0.86 -8.48
C PHE A 185 4.32 2.07 -9.39
N GLY A 186 3.18 2.09 -10.07
CA GLY A 186 2.63 3.22 -10.82
C GLY A 186 3.30 3.48 -12.16
N ALA A 187 4.02 2.50 -12.71
CA ALA A 187 4.76 2.60 -13.98
C ALA A 187 5.68 3.84 -14.04
N GLY A 188 6.36 4.15 -12.94
CA GLY A 188 7.25 5.31 -12.80
C GLY A 188 6.55 6.62 -12.43
N ARG A 189 5.26 6.60 -12.07
CA ARG A 189 4.49 7.76 -11.58
C ARG A 189 4.15 7.55 -10.11
N ALA A 190 4.72 8.37 -9.22
CA ALA A 190 4.48 8.26 -7.78
C ALA A 190 2.98 8.37 -7.39
N ASP A 191 2.24 9.28 -8.04
CA ASP A 191 0.79 9.43 -7.82
C ASP A 191 -0.03 8.25 -8.40
N GLY A 192 0.61 7.34 -9.13
CA GLY A 192 0.03 6.13 -9.70
C GLY A 192 0.35 4.86 -8.92
N ILE A 193 1.18 4.92 -7.87
CA ILE A 193 1.49 3.74 -7.04
C ILE A 193 0.20 3.26 -6.37
N HIS A 194 -0.08 1.96 -6.42
CA HIS A 194 -1.34 1.39 -5.93
C HIS A 194 -1.59 1.67 -4.45
N ALA A 195 -0.53 1.67 -3.61
CA ALA A 195 -0.64 2.12 -2.23
C ALA A 195 -1.12 3.57 -2.08
N ARG A 196 -0.74 4.49 -2.97
CA ARG A 196 -1.28 5.86 -2.97
C ARG A 196 -2.74 5.88 -3.43
N LEU A 197 -3.09 5.08 -4.43
CA LEU A 197 -4.47 4.97 -4.91
C LEU A 197 -5.40 4.43 -3.82
N PHE A 198 -4.92 3.49 -3.01
CA PHE A 198 -5.66 3.00 -1.85
C PHE A 198 -5.80 4.07 -0.75
N ALA A 199 -4.76 4.87 -0.51
CA ALA A 199 -4.86 6.02 0.39
C ALA A 199 -5.92 7.03 -0.08
N ASP A 200 -5.98 7.34 -1.38
CA ASP A 200 -7.02 8.20 -1.95
C ASP A 200 -8.43 7.59 -1.80
N LEU A 201 -8.57 6.26 -1.96
CA LEU A 201 -9.81 5.54 -1.68
C LEU A 201 -10.24 5.71 -0.22
N MET A 202 -9.31 5.60 0.71
CA MET A 202 -9.59 5.76 2.15
C MET A 202 -10.05 7.18 2.47
N ASP A 203 -9.38 8.20 1.91
CA ASP A 203 -9.76 9.60 2.06
C ASP A 203 -11.20 9.84 1.55
N ASP A 204 -11.56 9.27 0.39
CA ASP A 204 -12.91 9.33 -0.20
C ASP A 204 -13.99 8.62 0.65
N LEU A 205 -13.59 7.68 1.50
CA LEU A 205 -14.46 6.98 2.45
C LEU A 205 -14.49 7.63 3.84
N ASP A 206 -13.87 8.81 4.01
CA ASP A 206 -13.68 9.50 5.29
C ASP A 206 -12.89 8.67 6.33
N LEU A 207 -11.90 7.88 5.86
CA LEU A 207 -11.00 7.10 6.70
C LEU A 207 -9.65 7.80 6.89
N ASP A 208 -8.89 7.38 7.90
CA ASP A 208 -7.53 7.86 8.12
C ASP A 208 -6.54 7.03 7.29
N SER A 209 -6.01 7.62 6.23
CA SER A 209 -5.10 6.95 5.29
C SER A 209 -3.65 6.86 5.77
N ARG A 210 -3.33 7.27 7.01
CA ARG A 210 -1.97 7.14 7.55
C ARG A 210 -1.60 5.67 7.70
N TYR A 211 -0.40 5.36 7.21
CA TYR A 211 0.17 4.02 7.28
C TYR A 211 0.16 3.48 8.72
N GLY A 212 -0.36 2.26 8.90
CA GLY A 212 -0.46 1.57 10.18
C GLY A 212 -1.51 2.11 11.17
N TYR A 213 -2.35 3.08 10.79
CA TYR A 213 -3.34 3.68 11.71
C TYR A 213 -4.33 2.67 12.30
N TYR A 214 -4.76 1.69 11.51
CA TYR A 214 -5.77 0.71 11.89
C TYR A 214 -5.23 -0.58 12.52
N VAL A 215 -3.92 -0.71 12.74
CA VAL A 215 -3.32 -1.96 13.29
C VAL A 215 -3.90 -2.33 14.65
N ASP A 216 -4.11 -1.35 15.54
CA ASP A 216 -4.76 -1.55 16.85
C ASP A 216 -6.19 -2.14 16.75
N ARG A 217 -6.84 -1.98 15.59
CA ARG A 217 -8.21 -2.41 15.34
C ARG A 217 -8.33 -3.59 14.39
N ALA A 218 -7.21 -4.07 13.85
CA ALA A 218 -7.18 -5.24 12.98
C ALA A 218 -7.45 -6.51 13.78
N SER A 219 -8.09 -7.50 13.16
CA SER A 219 -8.32 -8.80 13.79
C SER A 219 -7.16 -9.77 13.55
N ALA A 220 -7.15 -10.90 14.26
CA ALA A 220 -6.12 -11.92 14.07
C ALA A 220 -6.10 -12.46 12.64
N ALA A 221 -7.27 -12.65 12.01
CA ALA A 221 -7.34 -13.13 10.64
C ALA A 221 -6.75 -12.14 9.63
N MET A 222 -6.96 -10.83 9.81
CA MET A 222 -6.32 -9.80 8.97
C MET A 222 -4.80 -9.78 9.18
N LEU A 223 -4.34 -9.86 10.44
CA LEU A 223 -2.90 -9.92 10.74
C LEU A 223 -2.26 -11.16 10.12
N ALA A 224 -2.91 -12.32 10.19
CA ALA A 224 -2.46 -13.55 9.55
C ALA A 224 -2.32 -13.40 8.02
N SER A 225 -3.32 -12.81 7.35
CA SER A 225 -3.26 -12.55 5.90
C SER A 225 -2.04 -11.69 5.53
N VAL A 226 -1.77 -10.59 6.23
CA VAL A 226 -0.60 -9.73 5.94
C VAL A 226 0.73 -10.39 6.32
N ASN A 227 0.74 -11.14 7.43
CA ASN A 227 1.93 -11.85 7.90
C ASN A 227 2.36 -12.97 6.94
N LEU A 228 1.41 -13.64 6.27
CA LEU A 228 1.69 -14.66 5.27
C LEU A 228 2.60 -14.14 4.16
N MET A 229 2.29 -12.95 3.65
CA MET A 229 3.06 -12.31 2.57
C MET A 229 4.51 -12.05 2.99
N SER A 230 4.70 -11.55 4.23
CA SER A 230 6.04 -11.28 4.77
C SER A 230 6.80 -12.56 5.13
N LEU A 231 6.10 -13.60 5.59
CA LEU A 231 6.68 -14.93 5.82
C LEU A 231 7.26 -15.49 4.51
N PHE A 232 6.49 -15.47 3.42
CA PHE A 232 6.99 -15.96 2.13
C PHE A 232 8.04 -15.00 1.54
N GLY A 233 7.84 -13.69 1.70
CA GLY A 233 8.74 -12.63 1.26
C GLY A 233 10.11 -12.69 1.88
N LEU A 234 10.26 -12.85 3.19
CA LEU A 234 11.57 -12.75 3.84
C LEU A 234 12.38 -14.07 3.80
N HIS A 235 11.76 -15.19 3.45
CA HIS A 235 12.42 -16.50 3.42
C HIS A 235 12.71 -17.01 2.01
N ARG A 236 13.98 -17.06 1.62
CA ARG A 236 14.39 -17.57 0.29
C ARG A 236 13.88 -18.99 0.00
N SER A 237 13.80 -19.82 1.03
CA SER A 237 13.26 -21.18 0.93
C SER A 237 11.78 -21.24 0.61
N LEU A 238 11.03 -20.14 0.80
CA LEU A 238 9.59 -20.04 0.54
C LEU A 238 9.29 -19.23 -0.73
N ARG A 239 10.27 -19.04 -1.63
CA ARG A 239 10.06 -18.25 -2.87
C ARG A 239 8.99 -18.86 -3.79
N GLY A 240 8.89 -20.20 -3.85
CA GLY A 240 7.81 -20.87 -4.58
C GLY A 240 6.45 -20.53 -3.98
N ALA A 241 6.34 -20.55 -2.66
CA ALA A 241 5.13 -20.15 -1.94
C ALA A 241 4.76 -18.66 -2.17
N LEU A 242 5.73 -17.76 -2.24
CA LEU A 242 5.45 -16.36 -2.60
C LEU A 242 4.93 -16.23 -4.03
N VAL A 243 5.50 -16.98 -4.97
CA VAL A 243 5.02 -17.01 -6.37
C VAL A 243 3.61 -17.61 -6.47
N GLY A 244 3.32 -18.65 -5.70
CA GLY A 244 1.97 -19.20 -5.59
C GLY A 244 0.96 -18.23 -4.98
N HIS A 245 1.33 -17.55 -3.90
CA HIS A 245 0.55 -16.46 -3.32
C HIS A 245 0.28 -15.35 -4.35
N PHE A 246 1.31 -14.95 -5.10
CA PHE A 246 1.18 -13.94 -6.15
C PHE A 246 0.22 -14.40 -7.25
N ALA A 247 0.35 -15.64 -7.72
CA ALA A 247 -0.58 -16.22 -8.69
C ALA A 247 -2.03 -16.23 -8.17
N HIS A 248 -2.24 -16.50 -6.88
CA HIS A 248 -3.56 -16.43 -6.28
C HIS A 248 -4.16 -15.01 -6.36
N VAL A 249 -3.43 -14.00 -5.89
CA VAL A 249 -3.97 -12.62 -5.84
C VAL A 249 -4.24 -12.08 -7.25
N GLU A 250 -3.35 -12.32 -8.20
CA GLU A 250 -3.49 -11.86 -9.59
C GLU A 250 -4.68 -12.53 -10.30
N THR A 251 -4.87 -13.84 -10.06
CA THR A 251 -6.01 -14.58 -10.65
C THR A 251 -7.35 -14.16 -10.06
N THR A 252 -7.39 -13.84 -8.77
CA THR A 252 -8.66 -13.54 -8.07
C THR A 252 -8.99 -12.05 -7.99
N SER A 253 -8.02 -11.16 -8.25
CA SER A 253 -8.19 -9.71 -8.10
C SER A 253 -9.20 -9.13 -9.09
N SER A 254 -9.06 -9.36 -10.40
CA SER A 254 -9.95 -8.73 -11.40
C SER A 254 -11.45 -9.01 -11.14
N PRO A 255 -11.90 -10.25 -10.87
CA PRO A 255 -13.28 -10.51 -10.45
C PRO A 255 -13.69 -9.88 -9.12
N ALA A 256 -12.81 -9.84 -8.12
CA ALA A 256 -13.08 -9.25 -6.81
C ALA A 256 -13.19 -7.72 -6.90
N SER A 257 -12.27 -7.09 -7.62
CA SER A 257 -12.21 -5.66 -7.90
C SER A 257 -13.43 -5.18 -8.69
N ARG A 258 -13.93 -5.97 -9.66
CA ARG A 258 -15.22 -5.67 -10.33
C ARG A 258 -16.38 -5.59 -9.32
N ARG A 259 -16.45 -6.53 -8.38
CA ARG A 259 -17.51 -6.57 -7.34
C ARG A 259 -17.39 -5.39 -6.39
N LEU A 260 -16.18 -5.04 -5.95
CA LEU A 260 -15.93 -3.92 -5.04
C LEU A 260 -16.18 -2.57 -5.70
N ALA A 261 -15.77 -2.37 -6.95
CA ALA A 261 -16.11 -1.18 -7.72
C ALA A 261 -17.63 -1.02 -7.88
N ALA A 262 -18.36 -2.11 -8.12
CA ALA A 262 -19.83 -2.07 -8.17
C ALA A 262 -20.44 -1.74 -6.80
N ALA A 263 -19.92 -2.32 -5.71
CA ALA A 263 -20.37 -2.03 -4.34
C ALA A 263 -20.20 -0.54 -3.99
N LEU A 264 -19.03 0.04 -4.30
CA LEU A 264 -18.69 1.43 -4.01
C LEU A 264 -19.57 2.40 -4.80
N ARG A 265 -19.81 2.13 -6.10
CA ARG A 265 -20.77 2.90 -6.90
C ARG A 265 -22.18 2.84 -6.32
N ARG A 266 -22.62 1.65 -5.87
CA ARG A 266 -23.97 1.46 -5.31
C ARG A 266 -24.20 2.28 -4.04
N VAL A 267 -23.19 2.40 -3.19
CA VAL A 267 -23.29 3.20 -1.95
C VAL A 267 -22.96 4.68 -2.15
N GLY A 268 -22.66 5.11 -3.37
CA GLY A 268 -22.33 6.51 -3.68
C GLY A 268 -20.98 6.96 -3.15
N ALA A 269 -19.99 6.05 -3.06
CA ALA A 269 -18.62 6.40 -2.68
C ALA A 269 -17.96 7.31 -3.74
N GLY A 270 -16.91 8.03 -3.31
CA GLY A 270 -16.17 8.96 -4.17
C GLY A 270 -15.47 8.30 -5.36
N ALA A 271 -15.04 9.14 -6.30
CA ALA A 271 -14.44 8.68 -7.57
C ALA A 271 -13.09 7.98 -7.38
N ALA A 272 -12.27 8.40 -6.40
CA ALA A 272 -11.00 7.74 -6.10
C ALA A 272 -11.23 6.35 -5.49
N ALA A 273 -12.24 6.20 -4.63
CA ALA A 273 -12.61 4.90 -4.09
C ALA A 273 -12.99 3.91 -5.20
N VAL A 274 -13.78 4.34 -6.18
CA VAL A 274 -14.10 3.51 -7.35
C VAL A 274 -12.86 3.27 -8.21
N ARG A 275 -12.00 4.28 -8.38
CA ARG A 275 -10.83 4.24 -9.27
C ARG A 275 -9.86 3.12 -8.90
N PHE A 276 -9.51 2.99 -7.62
CA PHE A 276 -8.57 1.97 -7.14
C PHE A 276 -8.95 0.58 -7.67
N TYR A 277 -10.19 0.16 -7.45
CA TYR A 277 -10.64 -1.15 -7.91
C TYR A 277 -10.83 -1.23 -9.42
N THR A 278 -11.20 -0.15 -10.11
CA THR A 278 -11.32 -0.21 -11.58
C THR A 278 -9.97 -0.37 -12.28
N GLU A 279 -8.89 0.19 -11.72
CA GLU A 279 -7.54 -0.01 -12.26
C GLU A 279 -7.20 -1.51 -12.28
N HIS A 280 -7.43 -2.20 -11.16
CA HIS A 280 -7.26 -3.65 -10.99
C HIS A 280 -8.23 -4.52 -11.81
N VAL A 281 -9.31 -3.95 -12.37
CA VAL A 281 -10.16 -4.73 -13.29
C VAL A 281 -9.46 -4.93 -14.63
N GLU A 282 -8.81 -3.88 -15.14
CA GLU A 282 -8.23 -3.84 -16.48
C GLU A 282 -6.79 -4.36 -16.49
N ALA A 283 -5.96 -3.92 -15.54
CA ALA A 283 -4.56 -4.34 -15.43
C ALA A 283 -4.45 -5.84 -15.10
N ASP A 284 -5.17 -6.28 -14.07
CA ASP A 284 -4.96 -7.63 -13.53
C ASP A 284 -5.48 -8.74 -14.45
N ALA A 285 -6.40 -8.45 -15.36
CA ALA A 285 -6.80 -9.42 -16.38
C ALA A 285 -5.63 -9.76 -17.33
N VAL A 286 -4.71 -8.81 -17.54
CA VAL A 286 -3.47 -9.03 -18.28
C VAL A 286 -2.42 -9.63 -17.35
N HIS A 287 -2.31 -9.16 -16.10
CA HIS A 287 -1.36 -9.70 -15.13
C HIS A 287 -1.61 -11.19 -14.85
N GLU A 288 -2.85 -11.63 -14.69
CA GLU A 288 -3.21 -13.05 -14.54
C GLU A 288 -2.52 -13.94 -15.59
N GLN A 289 -2.60 -13.55 -16.86
CA GLN A 289 -2.03 -14.32 -17.97
C GLN A 289 -0.49 -14.28 -17.95
N VAL A 290 0.10 -13.13 -17.62
CA VAL A 290 1.55 -12.99 -17.44
C VAL A 290 2.04 -13.84 -16.27
N VAL A 291 1.31 -13.83 -15.15
CA VAL A 291 1.68 -14.54 -13.93
C VAL A 291 1.61 -16.03 -14.15
N ARG A 292 0.52 -16.54 -14.73
CA ARG A 292 0.38 -17.97 -15.03
C ARG A 292 1.45 -18.46 -16.01
N HIS A 293 1.58 -17.79 -17.15
CA HIS A 293 2.39 -18.32 -18.26
C HIS A 293 3.85 -17.87 -18.27
N GLN A 294 4.20 -16.80 -17.55
CA GLN A 294 5.58 -16.30 -17.54
C GLN A 294 6.21 -16.34 -16.15
N VAL A 295 5.46 -16.06 -15.07
CA VAL A 295 5.99 -16.14 -13.70
C VAL A 295 6.00 -17.58 -13.21
N VAL A 296 4.85 -18.25 -13.16
CA VAL A 296 4.72 -19.62 -12.63
C VAL A 296 5.36 -20.64 -13.57
N GLU A 297 4.91 -20.71 -14.83
CA GLU A 297 5.50 -21.63 -15.81
C GLU A 297 7.00 -21.35 -16.03
N GLY A 298 7.40 -20.07 -16.04
CA GLY A 298 8.80 -19.69 -16.14
C GLY A 298 9.64 -20.14 -14.94
N LEU A 299 9.10 -20.07 -13.72
CA LEU A 299 9.77 -20.57 -12.53
C LEU A 299 9.91 -22.09 -12.58
N LEU A 300 8.83 -22.81 -12.89
CA LEU A 300 8.81 -24.27 -12.87
C LEU A 300 9.60 -24.90 -14.03
N ALA A 301 9.81 -24.16 -15.13
CA ALA A 301 10.72 -24.57 -16.19
C ALA A 301 12.19 -24.62 -15.72
N ASP A 302 12.61 -23.62 -14.93
CA ASP A 302 13.98 -23.50 -14.41
C ASP A 302 14.17 -24.29 -13.10
N GLU A 303 13.14 -24.34 -12.25
CA GLU A 303 13.15 -24.87 -10.89
C GLU A 303 11.94 -25.80 -10.61
N PRO A 304 11.81 -26.94 -11.31
CA PRO A 304 10.63 -27.81 -11.23
C PRO A 304 10.37 -28.40 -9.84
N TRP A 305 11.38 -28.48 -8.97
CA TRP A 305 11.23 -28.96 -7.58
C TRP A 305 10.45 -28.00 -6.67
N LEU A 306 10.08 -26.81 -7.15
CA LEU A 306 9.26 -25.84 -6.41
C LEU A 306 7.75 -26.00 -6.66
N GLU A 307 7.32 -27.00 -7.43
CA GLU A 307 5.90 -27.20 -7.75
C GLU A 307 5.02 -27.28 -6.48
N ASP A 308 5.40 -28.10 -5.51
CA ASP A 308 4.63 -28.23 -4.26
C ASP A 308 4.64 -26.92 -3.45
N ASP A 309 5.72 -26.14 -3.49
CA ASP A 309 5.80 -24.84 -2.82
C ASP A 309 4.85 -23.82 -3.47
N VAL A 310 4.73 -23.82 -4.79
CA VAL A 310 3.79 -22.94 -5.52
C VAL A 310 2.34 -23.30 -5.17
N GLY A 311 1.99 -24.60 -5.21
CA GLY A 311 0.67 -25.08 -4.80
C GLY A 311 0.35 -24.70 -3.35
N PHE A 312 1.30 -24.93 -2.43
CA PHE A 312 1.19 -24.53 -1.03
C PHE A 312 0.94 -23.02 -0.89
N GLY A 313 1.63 -22.18 -1.66
CA GLY A 313 1.43 -20.72 -1.65
C GLY A 313 0.01 -20.31 -2.04
N ILE A 314 -0.57 -20.96 -3.05
CA ILE A 314 -1.96 -20.73 -3.49
C ILE A 314 -2.93 -21.12 -2.38
N GLU A 315 -2.84 -22.35 -1.88
CA GLU A 315 -3.78 -22.88 -0.89
C GLU A 315 -3.70 -22.15 0.46
N ALA A 316 -2.49 -21.81 0.90
CA ALA A 316 -2.29 -21.04 2.12
C ALA A 316 -2.92 -19.65 2.01
N THR A 317 -2.88 -19.04 0.81
CA THR A 317 -3.53 -17.75 0.55
C THR A 317 -5.05 -17.88 0.58
N SER A 318 -5.62 -18.88 -0.10
CA SER A 318 -7.06 -19.17 -0.03
C SER A 318 -7.54 -19.36 1.42
N LEU A 319 -6.80 -20.16 2.21
CA LEU A 319 -7.13 -20.45 3.60
C LEU A 319 -7.20 -19.19 4.47
N VAL A 320 -6.20 -18.29 4.39
CA VAL A 320 -6.21 -17.07 5.22
C VAL A 320 -7.26 -16.07 4.77
N GLU A 321 -7.54 -15.98 3.46
CA GLU A 321 -8.57 -15.13 2.90
C GLU A 321 -9.99 -15.62 3.25
N GLU A 322 -10.20 -16.94 3.25
CA GLU A 322 -11.45 -17.55 3.71
C GLU A 322 -11.68 -17.32 5.20
N ARG A 323 -10.65 -17.49 6.04
CA ARG A 323 -10.73 -17.20 7.47
C ARG A 323 -11.07 -15.73 7.72
N PHE A 324 -10.39 -14.82 7.03
CA PHE A 324 -10.67 -13.38 7.10
C PHE A 324 -12.11 -13.06 6.67
N GLY A 325 -12.55 -13.61 5.54
CA GLY A 325 -13.91 -13.42 5.03
C GLY A 325 -14.98 -13.96 5.98
N ALA A 326 -14.79 -15.17 6.51
CA ALA A 326 -15.72 -15.81 7.43
C ALA A 326 -15.86 -15.03 8.73
N GLU A 327 -14.75 -14.53 9.29
CA GLU A 327 -14.74 -13.74 10.52
C GLU A 327 -15.52 -12.44 10.34
N ILE A 328 -15.17 -11.62 9.34
CA ILE A 328 -15.85 -10.35 9.06
C ILE A 328 -17.36 -10.56 8.85
N LEU A 329 -17.73 -11.52 8.00
CA LEU A 329 -19.12 -11.82 7.74
C LEU A 329 -19.85 -12.28 9.01
N GLY A 330 -19.18 -13.05 9.87
CA GLY A 330 -19.70 -13.45 11.17
C GLY A 330 -20.04 -12.26 12.07
N HIS A 331 -19.13 -11.28 12.16
CA HIS A 331 -19.35 -10.05 12.92
C HIS A 331 -20.55 -9.26 12.39
N TRP A 332 -20.59 -9.01 11.08
CA TRP A 332 -21.65 -8.25 10.44
C TRP A 332 -23.02 -8.92 10.53
N ARG A 333 -23.10 -10.24 10.35
CA ARG A 333 -24.34 -11.02 10.52
C ARG A 333 -24.88 -10.96 11.94
N ALA A 334 -23.99 -10.80 12.92
CA ALA A 334 -24.35 -10.62 14.32
C ALA A 334 -24.62 -9.14 14.70
N GLY A 335 -24.63 -8.21 13.72
CA GLY A 335 -24.85 -6.79 13.97
C GLY A 335 -23.70 -6.09 14.71
N ARG A 336 -22.48 -6.64 14.65
CA ARG A 336 -21.29 -6.08 15.29
C ARG A 336 -20.31 -5.55 14.26
N SER A 337 -19.47 -4.60 14.68
CA SER A 337 -18.31 -4.16 13.89
C SER A 337 -17.32 -5.30 13.70
N ALA A 338 -16.67 -5.34 12.53
CA ALA A 338 -15.55 -6.23 12.26
C ALA A 338 -14.21 -5.64 12.71
N LEU A 339 -14.17 -4.35 13.05
CA LEU A 339 -13.00 -3.74 13.67
C LEU A 339 -12.96 -4.08 15.16
N CYS A 340 -11.83 -4.58 15.64
CA CYS A 340 -11.61 -4.82 17.06
C CYS A 340 -11.78 -3.52 17.85
N ASP A 341 -12.30 -3.65 19.07
CA ASP A 341 -12.18 -2.60 20.08
C ASP A 341 -10.69 -2.42 20.38
N ARG A 342 -10.25 -1.15 20.56
CA ARG A 342 -8.85 -0.91 20.93
C ARG A 342 -8.60 -1.61 22.27
N PRO A 343 -7.62 -2.53 22.35
CA PRO A 343 -7.33 -3.18 23.62
C PRO A 343 -6.94 -2.12 24.64
N ALA A 344 -7.44 -2.24 25.86
CA ALA A 344 -6.99 -1.40 26.95
C ALA A 344 -5.46 -1.62 27.10
N PRO A 345 -4.64 -0.57 27.21
CA PRO A 345 -3.22 -0.75 27.43
C PRO A 345 -3.06 -1.60 28.70
N ILE A 346 -2.31 -2.70 28.59
CA ILE A 346 -1.96 -3.54 29.75
C ILE A 346 -1.11 -2.63 30.65
N GLY A 347 -1.79 -2.01 31.63
CA GLY A 347 -1.20 -1.07 32.56
C GLY A 347 -0.24 -1.80 33.49
N ALA A 348 0.89 -1.15 33.74
CA ALA A 348 1.82 -1.42 34.82
C ALA A 348 1.12 -2.08 36.02
N ALA A 349 1.52 -3.30 36.33
CA ALA A 349 1.21 -3.90 37.62
C ALA A 349 1.84 -3.01 38.70
N ASP A 350 0.99 -2.21 39.34
CA ASP A 350 0.99 -1.86 40.75
C ASP A 350 2.36 -1.89 41.47
N GLU A 351 3.25 -0.94 41.16
CA GLU A 351 4.27 -0.51 42.11
C GLU A 351 3.71 0.67 42.92
N GLY A 352 3.20 0.34 44.10
CA GLY A 352 2.65 1.30 45.05
C GLY A 352 3.70 2.32 45.51
N TYR A 353 3.39 3.60 45.33
CA TYR A 353 3.93 4.67 46.16
C TYR A 353 2.82 5.67 46.51
N PRO A 354 2.56 5.95 47.80
CA PRO A 354 1.44 6.77 48.20
C PRO A 354 1.77 8.26 48.07
N GLY A 355 0.81 9.02 47.54
CA GLY A 355 0.66 10.43 47.88
C GLY A 355 1.09 11.44 46.82
N ARG A 356 0.14 11.85 45.98
CA ARG A 356 -0.06 13.29 45.73
C ARG A 356 -1.48 13.59 45.30
N VAL A 357 -2.13 14.42 46.11
CA VAL A 357 -3.47 14.96 45.96
C VAL A 357 -3.57 15.75 44.64
N ARG A 358 -4.53 15.36 43.80
CA ARG A 358 -4.91 16.07 42.57
C ARG A 358 -5.55 17.42 42.92
N ARG A 359 -5.01 18.53 42.40
CA ARG A 359 -5.72 19.83 42.34
C ARG A 359 -6.36 20.02 40.96
N PRO A 360 -7.57 20.61 40.87
CA PRO A 360 -8.26 20.79 39.61
C PRO A 360 -7.72 22.01 38.86
N HIS A 361 -7.26 21.83 37.62
CA HIS A 361 -6.97 22.94 36.73
C HIS A 361 -8.22 23.36 35.95
N ARG A 362 -8.48 24.67 36.02
CA ARG A 362 -9.54 25.42 35.35
C ARG A 362 -9.55 25.23 33.84
N ARG A 363 -10.77 25.18 33.28
CA ARG A 363 -11.07 25.41 31.86
C ARG A 363 -10.42 26.71 31.38
N ALA A 364 -9.52 26.62 30.40
CA ALA A 364 -9.14 27.74 29.54
C ALA A 364 -9.96 27.65 28.24
N ARG A 365 -10.73 28.70 27.96
CA ARG A 365 -11.41 28.93 26.67
C ARG A 365 -10.35 29.16 25.60
N ALA A 366 -10.40 28.39 24.50
CA ALA A 366 -9.68 28.73 23.28
C ALA A 366 -10.52 29.73 22.47
N SER A 367 -9.88 30.85 22.15
CA SER A 367 -10.35 31.92 21.28
C SER A 367 -10.46 31.46 19.83
N VAL A 368 -11.60 31.73 19.22
CA VAL A 368 -11.83 31.61 17.77
C VAL A 368 -10.99 32.67 17.06
N THR A 369 -10.03 32.24 16.24
CA THR A 369 -9.40 33.10 15.22
C THR A 369 -10.24 33.01 13.95
N GLU A 370 -10.91 34.11 13.61
CA GLU A 370 -11.57 34.32 12.31
C GLU A 370 -10.55 34.15 11.16
N GLY A 371 -10.86 33.26 10.23
CA GLY A 371 -9.98 32.91 9.11
C GLY A 371 -10.73 32.87 7.78
N LYS A 372 -10.70 34.02 7.09
CA LYS A 372 -10.91 34.28 5.65
C LYS A 372 -12.18 33.75 4.95
N GLU A 373 -12.96 34.72 4.47
CA GLU A 373 -14.02 34.55 3.47
C GLU A 373 -13.52 33.78 2.21
N PRO A 374 -14.42 33.03 1.54
CA PRO A 374 -14.10 32.30 0.31
C PRO A 374 -13.59 33.28 -0.76
N ALA A 375 -12.47 32.92 -1.40
CA ALA A 375 -11.83 33.73 -2.43
C ALA A 375 -12.80 33.99 -3.61
N ASP A 376 -13.31 35.20 -3.71
CA ASP A 376 -14.12 35.67 -4.83
C ASP A 376 -13.23 36.04 -6.04
N MET A 377 -13.91 36.36 -7.14
CA MET A 377 -13.29 36.74 -8.39
C MET A 377 -12.20 37.81 -8.21
N PRO A 378 -11.00 37.62 -8.76
CA PRO A 378 -9.94 38.61 -8.66
C PRO A 378 -10.33 39.95 -9.30
N ALA A 379 -10.11 41.05 -8.59
CA ALA A 379 -10.35 42.40 -9.12
C ALA A 379 -9.51 42.66 -10.40
N GLY A 380 -10.14 43.31 -11.40
CA GLY A 380 -9.51 43.66 -12.68
C GLY A 380 -9.44 42.53 -13.72
N SER A 381 -10.34 41.55 -13.64
CA SER A 381 -10.48 40.47 -14.63
C SER A 381 -11.11 40.99 -15.93
N ASN A 382 -10.61 40.57 -17.10
CA ASN A 382 -11.26 40.83 -18.39
C ASN A 382 -12.30 39.75 -18.72
N ALA A 383 -13.16 40.00 -19.71
CA ALA A 383 -14.25 39.08 -20.10
C ALA A 383 -13.78 37.64 -20.43
N LYS A 384 -12.53 37.46 -20.89
CA LYS A 384 -11.95 36.13 -21.13
C LYS A 384 -11.66 35.39 -19.82
N ARG A 385 -11.15 36.09 -18.79
CA ARG A 385 -10.85 35.51 -17.48
C ARG A 385 -12.10 35.23 -16.66
N GLU A 386 -13.15 36.03 -16.82
CA GLU A 386 -14.46 35.77 -16.22
C GLU A 386 -15.07 34.47 -16.72
N ARG A 387 -15.09 34.24 -18.04
CA ARG A 387 -15.55 32.96 -18.61
C ARG A 387 -14.72 31.77 -18.13
N GLN A 388 -13.40 31.95 -18.04
CA GLN A 388 -12.51 30.90 -17.55
C GLN A 388 -12.76 30.57 -16.07
N TYR A 389 -13.01 31.58 -15.24
CA TYR A 389 -13.36 31.38 -13.83
C TYR A 389 -14.69 30.62 -13.69
N GLU A 390 -15.73 31.06 -14.38
CA GLU A 390 -17.06 30.44 -14.29
C GLU A 390 -17.00 28.98 -14.79
N HIS A 391 -16.33 28.71 -15.90
CA HIS A 391 -16.14 27.34 -16.41
C HIS A 391 -15.39 26.43 -15.43
N ILE A 392 -14.34 26.93 -14.77
CA ILE A 392 -13.58 26.13 -13.80
C ILE A 392 -14.41 25.94 -12.52
N ARG A 393 -15.18 26.95 -12.11
CA ARG A 393 -16.04 26.88 -10.93
C ARG A 393 -17.18 25.89 -11.14
N GLU A 394 -17.86 25.96 -12.28
CA GLU A 394 -18.93 25.04 -12.67
C GLU A 394 -18.40 23.62 -12.80
N GLY A 395 -17.28 23.43 -13.51
CA GLY A 395 -16.61 22.13 -13.58
C GLY A 395 -16.25 21.60 -12.19
N ALA A 396 -15.65 22.40 -11.30
CA ALA A 396 -15.35 21.96 -9.95
C ALA A 396 -16.60 21.58 -9.14
N GLN A 397 -17.73 22.26 -9.33
CA GLN A 397 -19.01 21.91 -8.68
C GLN A 397 -19.62 20.62 -9.25
N GLU A 398 -19.55 20.43 -10.57
CA GLU A 398 -19.97 19.17 -11.22
C GLU A 398 -19.16 17.97 -10.73
N HIS A 399 -17.91 18.20 -10.31
CA HIS A 399 -17.03 17.19 -9.72
C HIS A 399 -17.10 17.16 -8.19
N GLY A 400 -18.16 17.72 -7.58
CA GLY A 400 -18.48 17.56 -6.16
C GLY A 400 -17.85 18.56 -5.20
N ALA A 401 -17.12 19.58 -5.69
CA ALA A 401 -16.57 20.61 -4.80
C ALA A 401 -17.69 21.51 -4.24
N SER A 402 -17.61 21.83 -2.93
CA SER A 402 -18.51 22.81 -2.32
C SER A 402 -18.40 24.17 -3.02
N LYS A 403 -19.47 24.99 -2.98
CA LYS A 403 -19.48 26.31 -3.67
C LYS A 403 -18.29 27.19 -3.28
N SER A 404 -17.87 27.17 -2.01
CA SER A 404 -16.70 27.92 -1.52
C SER A 404 -15.39 27.35 -2.08
N ARG A 405 -15.24 26.03 -2.10
CA ARG A 405 -14.07 25.33 -2.64
C ARG A 405 -13.92 25.52 -4.15
N ALA A 406 -15.03 25.45 -4.88
CA ALA A 406 -15.04 25.67 -6.34
C ALA A 406 -14.62 27.10 -6.71
N LYS A 407 -15.10 28.10 -5.97
CA LYS A 407 -14.66 29.50 -6.12
C LYS A 407 -13.15 29.65 -5.85
N GLU A 408 -12.65 29.03 -4.78
CA GLU A 408 -11.23 29.03 -4.43
C GLU A 408 -10.36 28.43 -5.54
N ILE A 409 -10.75 27.26 -6.08
CA ILE A 409 -10.05 26.57 -7.16
C ILE A 409 -10.03 27.44 -8.43
N ALA A 410 -11.17 28.03 -8.79
CA ALA A 410 -11.29 28.90 -9.95
C ALA A 410 -10.44 30.17 -9.80
N ALA A 411 -10.50 30.84 -8.65
CA ALA A 411 -9.72 32.05 -8.36
C ALA A 411 -8.21 31.77 -8.41
N ARG A 412 -7.75 30.67 -7.81
CA ARG A 412 -6.34 30.27 -7.79
C ARG A 412 -5.83 29.97 -9.21
N THR A 413 -6.63 29.30 -10.02
CA THR A 413 -6.26 28.92 -11.39
C THR A 413 -6.18 30.14 -12.30
N VAL A 414 -7.16 31.04 -12.22
CA VAL A 414 -7.16 32.29 -13.00
C VAL A 414 -6.02 33.21 -12.56
N ASN A 415 -5.73 33.33 -11.26
CA ASN A 415 -4.59 34.12 -10.78
C ASN A 415 -3.23 33.57 -11.24
N LYS A 416 -3.09 32.24 -11.30
CA LYS A 416 -1.88 31.60 -11.84
C LYS A 416 -1.67 31.95 -13.31
N GLU A 417 -2.74 31.92 -14.11
CA GLU A 417 -2.70 32.31 -15.52
C GLU A 417 -2.45 33.80 -15.73
N ARG A 418 -3.03 34.68 -14.90
CA ARG A 418 -2.75 36.12 -14.92
C ARG A 418 -1.30 36.45 -14.58
N ALA A 419 -0.73 35.75 -13.60
CA ALA A 419 0.69 35.91 -13.24
C ALA A 419 1.63 35.44 -14.35
N ARG A 420 1.21 34.47 -15.16
CA ARG A 420 1.97 33.97 -16.32
C ARG A 420 1.91 34.88 -17.53
N SER A 421 0.75 35.51 -17.79
CA SER A 421 0.56 36.43 -18.92
C SER A 421 0.98 37.88 -18.64
N GLY A 422 1.55 38.16 -17.46
CA GLY A 422 1.97 39.51 -17.07
C GLY A 422 0.80 40.45 -16.71
N GLU A 423 -0.41 39.89 -16.51
CA GLU A 423 -1.63 40.62 -16.16
C GLU A 423 -1.72 40.93 -14.63
N SER A 424 -0.77 40.47 -13.81
CA SER A 424 -0.71 40.75 -12.36
C SER A 424 0.43 41.71 -11.99
N ARG A 425 0.15 42.66 -11.09
CA ARG A 425 1.14 43.60 -10.53
C ARG A 425 2.16 42.93 -9.58
N THR A 426 1.89 41.71 -9.16
CA THR A 426 2.74 40.87 -8.31
C THR A 426 2.88 39.49 -8.94
N ALA A 427 4.12 39.09 -9.27
CA ALA A 427 4.45 37.78 -9.82
C ALA A 427 5.60 37.17 -9.01
N SER A 428 5.46 35.89 -8.62
CA SER A 428 6.55 35.14 -7.99
C SER A 428 7.46 34.52 -9.06
N ARG A 429 8.74 34.34 -8.74
CA ARG A 429 9.76 33.73 -9.63
C ARG A 429 9.40 32.32 -10.09
N THR A 430 8.50 31.63 -9.40
CA THR A 430 8.03 30.27 -9.71
C THR A 430 6.95 30.28 -10.81
N SER A 431 6.19 31.37 -10.93
CA SER A 431 5.11 31.49 -11.92
C SER A 431 5.60 31.80 -13.34
N THR A 432 6.80 32.37 -13.49
CA THR A 432 7.37 32.81 -14.77
C THR A 432 8.39 31.84 -15.40
N LYS A 433 8.74 30.74 -14.73
CA LYS A 433 9.77 29.79 -15.19
C LYS A 433 9.28 28.60 -16.02
N ASP A 434 7.97 28.43 -16.19
CA ASP A 434 7.37 27.41 -17.08
C ASP A 434 6.50 28.12 -18.13
N PRO A 435 6.97 28.28 -19.39
CA PRO A 435 6.25 29.02 -20.42
C PRO A 435 5.08 28.25 -21.02
N LYS A 436 4.82 26.99 -20.61
CA LYS A 436 3.80 26.14 -21.23
C LYS A 436 2.61 25.88 -20.31
N SER A 437 1.41 26.06 -20.83
CA SER A 437 0.16 25.65 -20.18
C SER A 437 -0.03 24.13 -20.21
N ALA A 438 -0.84 23.58 -19.29
CA ALA A 438 -1.13 22.15 -19.26
C ALA A 438 -1.79 21.62 -20.57
N PRO A 439 -2.70 22.36 -21.24
CA PRO A 439 -3.25 21.97 -22.54
C PRO A 439 -2.20 21.91 -23.65
N GLU A 440 -1.26 22.86 -23.68
CA GLU A 440 -0.16 22.87 -24.67
C GLU A 440 0.79 21.68 -24.51
N ARG A 441 0.92 21.13 -23.29
CA ARG A 441 1.67 19.88 -23.05
C ARG A 441 0.93 18.65 -23.56
N GLY A 442 -0.41 18.63 -23.44
CA GLY A 442 -1.25 17.53 -23.92
C GLY A 442 -1.31 17.46 -25.45
N GLY A 443 -1.52 18.60 -26.11
CA GLY A 443 -1.68 18.64 -27.58
C GLY A 443 -0.41 18.32 -28.38
N GLN A 444 0.78 18.46 -27.79
CA GLN A 444 2.04 18.12 -28.47
C GLN A 444 2.40 16.62 -28.41
N ARG A 445 1.71 15.83 -27.57
CA ARG A 445 2.04 14.41 -27.35
C ARG A 445 1.04 13.43 -28.00
N SER A 446 0.00 13.93 -28.66
CA SER A 446 -1.15 13.13 -29.11
C SER A 446 -1.12 12.69 -30.59
N HIS A 447 -0.08 13.00 -31.38
CA HIS A 447 -0.11 12.79 -32.85
C HIS A 447 1.03 11.96 -33.48
N SER A 448 1.85 11.26 -32.71
CA SER A 448 2.79 10.29 -33.28
C SER A 448 3.06 9.20 -32.27
N GLY A 449 2.81 7.94 -32.64
CA GLY A 449 3.22 6.77 -31.86
C GLY A 449 4.73 6.78 -31.57
N ALA A 450 5.22 5.82 -30.80
CA ALA A 450 6.61 5.76 -30.35
C ALA A 450 7.60 5.60 -31.52
N GLU A 451 7.93 6.68 -32.21
CA GLU A 451 9.06 6.76 -33.10
C GLU A 451 10.31 6.81 -32.24
N GLY A 452 11.08 5.72 -32.21
CA GLY A 452 12.33 5.65 -31.46
C GLY A 452 13.29 6.83 -31.74
N PRO A 453 14.38 6.97 -30.95
CA PRO A 453 15.17 8.19 -30.84
C PRO A 453 15.44 8.89 -32.16
N THR A 454 15.19 10.20 -32.21
CA THR A 454 15.42 11.04 -33.40
C THR A 454 16.91 11.05 -33.78
N LYS A 455 17.22 11.39 -35.04
CA LYS A 455 18.61 11.49 -35.51
C LYS A 455 19.44 12.45 -34.63
N ASP A 456 18.84 13.54 -34.17
CA ASP A 456 19.52 14.55 -33.35
C ASP A 456 19.80 14.04 -31.92
N GLN A 457 18.90 13.23 -31.36
CA GLN A 457 19.12 12.57 -30.07
C GLN A 457 20.27 11.56 -30.17
N LEU A 458 20.27 10.73 -31.22
CA LEU A 458 21.35 9.79 -31.50
C LEU A 458 22.67 10.53 -31.80
N TYR A 459 22.63 11.66 -32.50
CA TYR A 459 23.81 12.46 -32.76
C TYR A 459 24.38 13.08 -31.48
N ALA A 460 23.53 13.59 -30.59
CA ALA A 460 23.94 14.12 -29.30
C ALA A 460 24.55 13.05 -28.40
N GLU A 461 24.00 11.83 -28.45
CA GLU A 461 24.55 10.69 -27.71
C GLU A 461 25.88 10.19 -28.30
N ALA A 462 25.97 10.07 -29.63
CA ALA A 462 27.21 9.76 -30.32
C ALA A 462 28.29 10.82 -30.06
N ARG A 463 27.90 12.08 -29.87
CA ARG A 463 28.79 13.17 -29.44
C ARG A 463 29.23 13.00 -27.99
N LYS A 464 28.35 12.61 -27.06
CA LYS A 464 28.74 12.33 -25.66
C LYS A 464 29.68 11.13 -25.55
N LYS A 465 29.50 10.10 -26.39
CA LYS A 465 30.34 8.91 -26.45
C LYS A 465 31.58 9.06 -27.34
N ASN A 466 31.87 10.26 -27.84
CA ASN A 466 33.01 10.57 -28.71
C ASN A 466 33.16 9.64 -29.93
N ILE A 467 32.05 9.24 -30.55
CA ILE A 467 32.07 8.43 -31.78
C ILE A 467 32.66 9.30 -32.92
N GLU A 468 33.74 8.80 -33.54
CA GLU A 468 34.38 9.43 -34.70
C GLU A 468 33.50 9.30 -35.95
N GLY A 469 33.55 10.29 -36.85
CA GLY A 469 32.73 10.31 -38.07
C GLY A 469 31.23 10.57 -37.86
N ARG A 470 30.76 10.74 -36.62
CA ARG A 470 29.34 10.96 -36.27
C ARG A 470 28.64 12.08 -37.07
N SER A 471 29.37 13.11 -37.50
CA SER A 471 28.84 14.25 -38.28
C SER A 471 28.40 13.85 -39.69
N GLY A 472 28.95 12.77 -40.25
CA GLY A 472 28.54 12.22 -41.54
C GLY A 472 27.46 11.14 -41.44
N MET A 473 27.17 10.63 -40.24
CA MET A 473 26.29 9.46 -40.08
C MET A 473 24.81 9.80 -40.23
N ASN A 474 24.07 8.93 -40.92
CA ASN A 474 22.61 8.96 -40.96
C ASN A 474 21.99 8.31 -39.71
N LYS A 475 20.66 8.41 -39.54
CA LYS A 475 19.95 7.92 -38.33
C LYS A 475 20.23 6.44 -38.05
N LYS A 476 20.32 5.61 -39.10
CA LYS A 476 20.54 4.16 -38.97
C LYS A 476 21.98 3.84 -38.58
N GLU A 477 22.94 4.57 -39.12
CA GLU A 477 24.36 4.45 -38.78
C GLU A 477 24.64 4.91 -37.34
N LEU A 478 24.03 6.01 -36.90
CA LEU A 478 24.12 6.47 -35.51
C LEU A 478 23.53 5.44 -34.53
N ARG A 479 22.39 4.81 -34.87
CA ARG A 479 21.83 3.71 -34.06
C ARG A 479 22.80 2.55 -33.93
N ARG A 480 23.34 2.08 -35.07
CA ARG A 480 24.29 0.96 -35.08
C ARG A 480 25.56 1.28 -34.30
N ALA A 481 26.10 2.48 -34.45
CA ALA A 481 27.30 2.91 -33.73
C ALA A 481 27.07 3.05 -32.22
N LEU A 482 25.82 3.28 -31.79
CA LEU A 482 25.42 3.41 -30.39
C LEU A 482 24.91 2.11 -29.74
N GLY A 483 24.73 1.03 -30.53
CA GLY A 483 24.25 -0.26 -30.05
C GLY A 483 22.73 -0.40 -29.94
N TYR A 484 21.97 0.35 -30.76
CA TYR A 484 20.50 0.36 -30.82
C TYR A 484 19.89 -0.55 -31.90
#